data_AF-A0AAW2ZN96-F1
#
_entry.id   AF-A0AAW2ZN96-F1
#
_cell.length_a   1.000
_cell.length_b   1.000
_cell.length_c   1.000
_cell.angle_alpha   90.00
_cell.angle_beta   90.00
_cell.angle_gamma   90.00
#
_symmetry.space_group_name_H-M   'P 1'
#
loop_
_entity.id
_entity.type
_entity.pdbx_description
1 polymer ?
#
loop_
_entity_poly.entity_id
_entity_poly.type
_entity_poly.pdbx_seq_one_letter_code
_entity_poly.pdbx_strand_id
1 'polypeptide(L)'
;MMVIWNAPKDVENHEFCAMECALEMMKRLKTIRESDFEKFGKVYIRIGIYTAESLIGNVGAPDRINYTALGDGVNLASRLEGINKRFHTRIIIGDTTYDAIKMYFKCKWLDYLAVKGKELPVDVYELVCRMEDTSPLIDQACDSHKQMRNALKLGDFDTVKTICEETLKHSHDHAAELLLERMNEDPQIVCRVYEK
;
A
#
# COMPACT_ATOMS: atom_id res chain seq x y z
N MET A 1 -13.89 -1.13 7.27
CA MET A 1 -14.86 -0.59 6.29
C MET A 1 -14.42 -1.06 4.92
N MET A 2 -15.37 -1.34 4.02
CA MET A 2 -15.11 -1.63 2.61
C MET A 2 -15.75 -0.54 1.77
N VAL A 3 -15.00 -0.02 0.79
CA VAL A 3 -15.47 0.96 -0.18
C VAL A 3 -15.20 0.39 -1.57
N ILE A 4 -16.19 0.44 -2.43
CA ILE A 4 -16.10 -0.03 -3.82
C ILE A 4 -16.21 1.20 -4.70
N TRP A 5 -15.22 1.40 -5.57
CA TRP A 5 -15.30 2.35 -6.66
C TRP A 5 -15.63 1.62 -7.95
N ASN A 6 -16.20 2.33 -8.93
CA ASN A 6 -16.64 1.76 -10.21
C ASN A 6 -17.80 0.75 -10.09
N ALA A 7 -18.60 0.82 -9.02
CA ALA A 7 -19.86 0.11 -8.91
C ALA A 7 -20.82 0.83 -7.93
N PRO A 8 -22.15 0.77 -8.12
CA PRO A 8 -22.87 0.08 -9.20
C PRO A 8 -22.81 0.78 -10.56
N LYS A 9 -22.21 1.98 -10.63
CA LYS A 9 -22.02 2.73 -11.86
C LYS A 9 -20.54 2.83 -12.17
N ASP A 10 -20.24 2.89 -13.47
CA ASP A 10 -18.91 3.17 -13.94
C ASP A 10 -18.47 4.57 -13.49
N VAL A 11 -17.23 4.65 -13.04
CA VAL A 11 -16.53 5.86 -12.62
C VAL A 11 -15.21 5.89 -13.36
N GLU A 12 -15.08 6.85 -14.26
CA GLU A 12 -13.82 7.10 -14.95
C GLU A 12 -12.74 7.48 -13.93
N ASN A 13 -11.53 6.94 -14.09
CA ASN A 13 -10.40 7.15 -13.17
C ASN A 13 -10.73 6.82 -11.70
N HIS A 14 -11.49 5.75 -11.47
CA HIS A 14 -11.91 5.34 -10.14
C HIS A 14 -10.75 5.05 -9.17
N GLU A 15 -9.59 4.66 -9.69
CA GLU A 15 -8.34 4.50 -8.93
C GLU A 15 -7.86 5.83 -8.34
N PHE A 16 -7.94 6.91 -9.13
CA PHE A 16 -7.62 8.26 -8.65
C PHE A 16 -8.58 8.67 -7.53
N CYS A 17 -9.89 8.45 -7.73
CA CYS A 17 -10.89 8.75 -6.69
C CYS A 17 -10.63 7.97 -5.39
N ALA A 18 -10.26 6.69 -5.49
CA ALA A 18 -9.94 5.87 -4.33
C ALA A 18 -8.73 6.41 -3.55
N MET A 19 -7.69 6.83 -4.26
CA MET A 19 -6.46 7.32 -3.64
C MET A 19 -6.62 8.71 -3.05
N GLU A 20 -7.35 9.60 -3.73
CA GLU A 20 -7.77 10.89 -3.18
C GLU A 20 -8.60 10.74 -1.90
N CYS A 21 -9.59 9.85 -1.93
CA CYS A 21 -10.41 9.56 -0.77
C CYS A 21 -9.55 9.09 0.41
N ALA A 22 -8.60 8.18 0.18
CA ALA A 22 -7.71 7.67 1.21
C ALA A 22 -6.83 8.78 1.84
N LEU A 23 -6.25 9.67 1.03
CA LEU A 23 -5.48 10.82 1.53
C LEU A 23 -6.35 11.78 2.34
N GLU A 24 -7.56 12.09 1.85
CA GLU A 24 -8.48 12.99 2.55
C GLU A 24 -8.98 12.40 3.87
N MET A 25 -9.22 11.08 3.92
CA MET A 25 -9.52 10.38 5.17
C MET A 25 -8.38 10.53 6.19
N MET A 26 -7.12 10.46 5.76
CA MET A 26 -5.97 10.67 6.65
C MET A 26 -5.87 12.10 7.14
N LYS A 27 -6.10 13.09 6.25
CA LYS A 27 -6.15 14.52 6.62
C LYS A 27 -7.24 14.76 7.66
N ARG A 28 -8.47 14.28 7.43
CA ARG A 28 -9.59 14.43 8.37
C ARG A 28 -9.32 13.75 9.70
N LEU A 29 -8.73 12.57 9.71
CA LEU A 29 -8.35 11.88 10.94
C LEU A 29 -7.27 12.62 11.72
N LYS A 30 -6.34 13.31 11.04
CA LYS A 30 -5.37 14.18 11.71
C LYS A 30 -6.10 15.29 12.45
N THR A 31 -7.03 15.98 11.79
CA THR A 31 -7.88 17.01 12.43
C THR A 31 -8.64 16.44 13.63
N ILE A 32 -9.31 15.29 13.49
CA ILE A 32 -10.07 14.67 14.59
C ILE A 32 -9.17 14.41 15.81
N ARG A 33 -7.94 13.94 15.60
CA ARG A 33 -7.00 13.69 16.70
C ARG A 33 -6.49 14.96 17.37
N GLU A 34 -6.39 16.06 16.62
CA GLU A 34 -5.86 17.33 17.12
C GLU A 34 -6.94 18.21 17.77
N SER A 35 -8.15 18.27 17.18
CA SER A 35 -9.22 19.19 17.61
C SER A 35 -10.38 18.51 18.35
N ASP A 36 -10.70 17.26 18.01
CA ASP A 36 -11.92 16.58 18.47
C ASP A 36 -11.60 15.40 19.40
N PHE A 37 -10.40 15.41 19.99
CA PHE A 37 -9.86 14.31 20.80
C PHE A 37 -10.80 13.90 21.93
N GLU A 38 -11.36 14.86 22.67
CA GLU A 38 -12.25 14.59 23.79
C GLU A 38 -13.53 13.85 23.37
N LYS A 39 -13.94 14.00 22.10
CA LYS A 39 -15.16 13.41 21.54
C LYS A 39 -14.94 12.02 20.98
N PHE A 40 -13.77 11.76 20.38
CA PHE A 40 -13.52 10.53 19.60
C PHE A 40 -12.31 9.71 20.05
N GLY A 41 -11.43 10.26 20.90
CA GLY A 41 -10.18 9.63 21.32
C GLY A 41 -9.12 9.50 20.22
N LYS A 42 -8.09 8.66 20.47
CA LYS A 42 -7.04 8.36 19.45
C LYS A 42 -7.55 7.35 18.44
N VAL A 43 -8.14 7.83 17.35
CA VAL A 43 -8.52 6.98 16.23
C VAL A 43 -7.39 6.89 15.20
N TYR A 44 -7.00 5.65 14.89
CA TYR A 44 -6.08 5.32 13.82
C TYR A 44 -6.75 4.33 12.88
N ILE A 45 -6.61 4.54 11.58
CA ILE A 45 -7.05 3.59 10.57
C ILE A 45 -5.87 3.22 9.68
N ARG A 46 -6.01 2.09 8.99
CA ARG A 46 -5.14 1.67 7.90
C ARG A 46 -6.02 1.41 6.68
N ILE A 47 -5.48 1.63 5.50
CA ILE A 47 -6.18 1.48 4.24
C ILE A 47 -5.33 0.60 3.32
N GLY A 48 -5.98 -0.39 2.72
CA GLY A 48 -5.44 -1.20 1.64
C GLY A 48 -6.27 -0.97 0.38
N ILE A 49 -5.61 -0.66 -0.75
CA ILE A 49 -6.28 -0.38 -2.02
C ILE A 49 -5.72 -1.31 -3.09
N TYR A 50 -6.61 -1.94 -3.86
CA TYR A 50 -6.23 -2.76 -5.00
C TYR A 50 -7.25 -2.63 -6.13
N THR A 51 -6.76 -2.61 -7.36
CA THR A 51 -7.57 -2.54 -8.58
C THR A 51 -7.55 -3.90 -9.25
N ALA A 52 -8.72 -4.51 -9.44
CA ALA A 52 -8.85 -5.79 -10.12
C ALA A 52 -10.27 -5.99 -10.63
N GLU A 53 -10.41 -6.84 -11.64
CA GLU A 53 -11.71 -7.42 -11.98
C GLU A 53 -12.26 -8.19 -10.76
N SER A 54 -13.53 -7.96 -10.45
CA SER A 54 -14.21 -8.55 -9.30
C SER A 54 -15.68 -8.74 -9.63
N LEU A 55 -16.29 -9.77 -9.02
CA LEU A 55 -17.72 -9.99 -9.13
C LEU A 55 -18.43 -9.09 -8.11
N ILE A 56 -19.31 -8.21 -8.58
CA ILE A 56 -20.04 -7.27 -7.73
C ILE A 56 -21.53 -7.55 -7.82
N GLY A 57 -22.20 -7.60 -6.68
CA GLY A 57 -23.65 -7.77 -6.66
C GLY A 57 -24.23 -8.10 -5.30
N ASN A 58 -25.51 -8.45 -5.33
CA ASN A 58 -26.27 -8.93 -4.18
C ASN A 58 -25.90 -10.39 -3.88
N VAL A 59 -25.23 -10.61 -2.75
CA VAL A 59 -24.78 -11.93 -2.30
C VAL A 59 -25.42 -12.27 -0.96
N GLY A 60 -26.01 -13.46 -0.86
CA GLY A 60 -26.55 -13.98 0.39
C GLY A 60 -27.82 -14.81 0.21
N ALA A 61 -28.37 -15.28 1.33
CA ALA A 61 -29.67 -15.96 1.34
C ALA A 61 -30.80 -14.94 1.11
N PRO A 62 -31.99 -15.37 0.65
CA PRO A 62 -33.10 -14.46 0.34
C PRO A 62 -33.49 -13.50 1.48
N ASP A 63 -33.31 -13.93 2.73
CA ASP A 63 -33.59 -13.17 3.95
C ASP A 63 -32.39 -12.33 4.45
N ARG A 64 -31.20 -12.51 3.87
CA ARG A 64 -29.95 -11.81 4.24
C ARG A 64 -29.07 -11.57 3.03
N ILE A 65 -29.46 -10.60 2.20
CA ILE A 65 -28.72 -10.16 1.02
C ILE A 65 -27.84 -8.96 1.36
N ASN A 66 -26.56 -9.00 0.98
CA ASN A 66 -25.64 -7.87 1.05
C ASN A 66 -25.10 -7.54 -0.34
N TYR A 67 -25.10 -6.25 -0.70
CA TYR A 67 -24.38 -5.78 -1.89
C TYR A 67 -22.88 -5.72 -1.58
N THR A 68 -22.08 -6.54 -2.25
CA THR A 68 -20.64 -6.69 -1.96
C THR A 68 -19.85 -7.05 -3.21
N ALA A 69 -18.52 -7.00 -3.11
CA ALA A 69 -17.61 -7.50 -4.13
C ALA A 69 -16.92 -8.79 -3.66
N LEU A 70 -16.70 -9.71 -4.60
CA LEU A 70 -15.99 -10.97 -4.41
C LEU A 70 -14.88 -11.10 -5.45
N GLY A 71 -13.74 -11.68 -5.03
CA GLY A 71 -12.61 -11.96 -5.91
C GLY A 71 -11.28 -11.80 -5.20
N ASP A 72 -10.20 -12.25 -5.86
CA ASP A 72 -8.85 -12.18 -5.31
C ASP A 72 -8.39 -10.75 -5.06
N GLY A 73 -8.84 -9.79 -5.87
CA GLY A 73 -8.55 -8.37 -5.64
C GLY A 73 -9.10 -7.83 -4.32
N VAL A 74 -10.31 -8.25 -3.93
CA VAL A 74 -10.93 -7.87 -2.65
C VAL A 74 -10.14 -8.46 -1.47
N ASN A 75 -9.74 -9.72 -1.59
CA ASN A 75 -8.91 -10.39 -0.59
C ASN A 75 -7.54 -9.73 -0.46
N LEU A 76 -6.93 -9.36 -1.58
CA LEU A 76 -5.64 -8.68 -1.61
C LEU A 76 -5.72 -7.29 -0.98
N ALA A 77 -6.74 -6.49 -1.32
CA ALA A 77 -6.96 -5.19 -0.68
C ALA A 77 -7.08 -5.30 0.85
N SER A 78 -7.82 -6.29 1.37
CA SER A 78 -7.90 -6.56 2.81
C SER A 78 -6.54 -6.96 3.40
N ARG A 79 -5.73 -7.71 2.67
CA ARG A 79 -4.39 -8.09 3.12
C ARG A 79 -3.45 -6.89 3.18
N LEU A 80 -3.50 -6.00 2.19
CA LEU A 80 -2.72 -4.75 2.18
C LEU A 80 -3.06 -3.87 3.39
N GLU A 81 -4.34 -3.78 3.77
CA GLU A 81 -4.75 -3.07 4.99
C GLU A 81 -4.06 -3.64 6.24
N GLY A 82 -4.04 -4.97 6.40
CA GLY A 82 -3.37 -5.61 7.53
C GLY A 82 -1.85 -5.38 7.54
N ILE A 83 -1.21 -5.47 6.37
CA ILE A 83 0.24 -5.34 6.19
C ILE A 83 0.77 -3.96 6.58
N ASN A 84 -0.06 -2.91 6.51
CA ASN A 84 0.31 -1.58 7.00
C ASN A 84 0.88 -1.59 8.42
N LYS A 85 0.43 -2.51 9.29
CA LYS A 85 0.98 -2.66 10.64
C LYS A 85 2.48 -2.93 10.62
N ARG A 86 2.92 -3.80 9.71
CA ARG A 86 4.30 -4.28 9.64
C ARG A 86 5.24 -3.24 9.06
N PHE A 87 4.81 -2.50 8.04
CA PHE A 87 5.60 -1.40 7.47
C PHE A 87 5.42 -0.07 8.21
N HIS A 88 4.61 -0.04 9.27
CA HIS A 88 4.26 1.18 10.01
C HIS A 88 3.61 2.30 9.17
N THR A 89 3.03 1.93 8.03
CA THR A 89 2.34 2.83 7.11
C THR A 89 0.86 3.01 7.47
N ARG A 90 0.18 3.89 6.75
CA ARG A 90 -1.27 4.14 6.87
C ARG A 90 -2.07 3.75 5.63
N ILE A 91 -1.48 3.88 4.45
CA ILE A 91 -2.11 3.53 3.19
C ILE A 91 -1.13 2.68 2.39
N ILE A 92 -1.54 1.48 2.01
CA ILE A 92 -0.81 0.63 1.08
C ILE A 92 -1.68 0.39 -0.16
N ILE A 93 -1.05 0.47 -1.32
CA ILE A 93 -1.64 0.17 -2.62
C ILE A 93 -0.85 -0.97 -3.29
N GLY A 94 -1.52 -1.75 -4.13
CA GLY A 94 -0.82 -2.74 -4.96
C GLY A 94 -0.42 -2.21 -6.33
N ASP A 95 0.33 -3.03 -7.05
CA ASP A 95 0.87 -2.80 -8.39
C ASP A 95 -0.11 -2.25 -9.42
N THR A 96 -1.28 -2.88 -9.58
CA THR A 96 -2.27 -2.48 -10.58
C THR A 96 -2.83 -1.08 -10.31
N THR A 97 -3.12 -0.77 -9.04
CA THR A 97 -3.55 0.57 -8.63
C THR A 97 -2.42 1.58 -8.86
N TYR A 98 -1.19 1.25 -8.46
CA TYR A 98 -0.04 2.12 -8.68
C TYR A 98 0.16 2.45 -10.16
N ASP A 99 0.16 1.44 -11.03
CA ASP A 99 0.42 1.61 -12.46
C ASP A 99 -0.63 2.49 -13.16
N ALA A 100 -1.88 2.44 -12.71
CA ALA A 100 -2.97 3.25 -13.27
C ALA A 100 -2.79 4.77 -13.02
N ILE A 101 -2.22 5.17 -11.88
CA ILE A 101 -2.27 6.58 -11.44
C ILE A 101 -0.93 7.17 -10.97
N LYS A 102 0.19 6.44 -11.08
CA LYS A 102 1.51 6.87 -10.53
C LYS A 102 2.01 8.24 -10.98
N MET A 103 1.46 8.80 -12.06
CA MET A 103 1.74 10.16 -12.52
C MET A 103 1.15 11.25 -11.61
N TYR A 104 0.13 10.94 -10.81
CA TYR A 104 -0.57 11.90 -9.97
C TYR A 104 -0.14 11.89 -8.49
N PHE A 105 0.57 10.84 -8.06
CA PHE A 105 0.88 10.61 -6.64
C PHE A 105 2.32 10.19 -6.43
N LYS A 106 2.88 10.59 -5.28
CA LYS A 106 4.11 10.01 -4.76
C LYS A 106 3.78 8.72 -4.02
N CYS A 107 4.36 7.64 -4.52
CA CYS A 107 4.26 6.32 -3.91
C CYS A 107 5.66 5.77 -3.65
N LYS A 108 5.91 5.32 -2.42
CA LYS A 108 7.18 4.73 -2.02
C LYS A 108 7.04 3.21 -2.08
N TRP A 109 7.88 2.55 -2.86
CA TRP A 109 7.88 1.08 -2.92
C TRP A 109 8.24 0.50 -1.56
N LEU A 110 7.53 -0.55 -1.12
CA LEU A 110 7.78 -1.18 0.18
C LEU A 110 8.42 -2.55 0.02
N ASP A 111 7.79 -3.43 -0.77
CA ASP A 111 8.27 -4.79 -0.97
C ASP A 111 7.53 -5.54 -2.10
N TYR A 112 7.92 -6.80 -2.30
CA TYR A 112 7.18 -7.83 -3.01
C TYR A 112 6.32 -8.67 -2.06
N LEU A 113 5.04 -8.78 -2.38
CA LEU A 113 4.07 -9.62 -1.66
C LEU A 113 3.72 -10.86 -2.49
N ALA A 114 3.99 -12.04 -1.95
CA ALA A 114 3.53 -13.29 -2.54
C ALA A 114 2.02 -13.45 -2.34
N VAL A 115 1.28 -13.67 -3.43
CA VAL A 115 -0.18 -13.83 -3.42
C VAL A 115 -0.51 -15.28 -3.76
N LYS A 116 -1.30 -15.94 -2.90
CA LYS A 116 -1.72 -17.32 -3.14
C LYS A 116 -2.44 -17.41 -4.49
N GLY A 117 -1.99 -18.31 -5.36
CA GLY A 117 -2.57 -18.52 -6.69
C GLY A 117 -2.02 -17.61 -7.79
N LYS A 118 -1.13 -16.66 -7.49
CA LYS A 118 -0.34 -15.94 -8.50
C LYS A 118 1.07 -16.51 -8.57
N GLU A 119 1.57 -16.74 -9.78
CA GLU A 119 2.96 -17.18 -10.01
C GLU A 119 3.95 -16.07 -9.71
N LEU A 120 3.58 -14.82 -10.06
CA LEU A 120 4.42 -13.65 -9.82
C LEU A 120 3.99 -12.91 -8.55
N PRO A 121 4.96 -12.44 -7.75
CA PRO A 121 4.69 -11.58 -6.61
C PRO A 121 4.13 -10.23 -7.07
N VAL A 122 3.40 -9.56 -6.19
CA VAL A 122 2.82 -8.24 -6.42
C VAL A 122 3.69 -7.20 -5.73
N ASP A 123 4.02 -6.12 -6.44
CA ASP A 123 4.63 -4.95 -5.81
C ASP A 123 3.61 -4.24 -4.91
N VAL A 124 4.08 -3.80 -3.74
CA VAL A 124 3.29 -2.99 -2.82
C VAL A 124 3.96 -1.66 -2.56
N TYR A 125 3.16 -0.61 -2.47
CA TYR A 125 3.61 0.76 -2.32
C TYR A 125 2.87 1.45 -1.18
N GLU A 126 3.55 2.32 -0.45
CA GLU A 126 2.93 3.31 0.41
C GLU A 126 2.46 4.49 -0.44
N LEU A 127 1.19 4.89 -0.29
CA LEU A 127 0.70 6.15 -0.83
C LEU A 127 1.09 7.28 0.13
N VAL A 128 1.95 8.19 -0.33
CA VAL A 128 2.53 9.25 0.51
C VAL A 128 1.74 10.56 0.39
N CYS A 129 1.65 11.11 -0.82
CA CYS A 129 0.96 12.36 -1.09
C CYS A 129 0.65 12.52 -2.58
N ARG A 130 -0.05 13.60 -2.94
CA ARG A 130 -0.17 14.02 -4.34
C ARG A 130 1.19 14.48 -4.87
N MET A 131 1.39 14.39 -6.17
CA MET A 131 2.61 14.83 -6.84
C MET A 131 2.92 16.31 -6.55
N GLU A 132 1.89 17.15 -6.50
CA GLU A 132 1.97 18.58 -6.20
C GLU A 132 2.33 18.91 -4.74
N ASP A 133 2.09 17.97 -3.82
CA ASP A 133 2.33 18.11 -2.38
C ASP A 133 3.67 17.49 -1.94
N THR A 134 4.56 17.16 -2.89
CA THR A 134 5.85 16.52 -2.57
C THR A 134 6.82 17.46 -1.85
N SER A 135 7.88 16.87 -1.28
CA SER A 135 9.02 17.58 -0.71
C SER A 135 10.32 16.86 -1.10
N PRO A 136 11.48 17.52 -1.03
CA PRO A 136 12.77 16.88 -1.32
C PRO A 136 13.01 15.61 -0.50
N LEU A 137 12.53 15.56 0.75
CA LEU A 137 12.64 14.37 1.60
C LEU A 137 11.77 13.21 1.09
N ILE A 138 10.55 13.51 0.63
CA ILE A 138 9.65 12.50 0.04
C ILE A 138 10.22 11.98 -1.28
N ASP A 139 10.72 12.89 -2.11
CA ASP A 139 11.36 12.53 -3.39
C ASP A 139 12.56 11.62 -3.16
N GLN A 140 13.46 12.01 -2.25
CA GLN A 140 14.62 11.22 -1.89
C GLN A 140 14.24 9.83 -1.37
N ALA A 141 13.24 9.73 -0.49
CA ALA A 141 12.76 8.45 0.03
C ALA A 141 12.17 7.57 -1.09
N CYS A 142 11.32 8.13 -1.95
CA CYS A 142 10.72 7.39 -3.07
C CYS A 142 11.78 6.92 -4.06
N ASP A 143 12.77 7.76 -4.38
CA ASP A 143 13.85 7.43 -5.30
C ASP A 143 14.78 6.35 -4.72
N SER A 144 15.12 6.43 -3.43
CA SER A 144 15.94 5.41 -2.76
C SER A 144 15.24 4.05 -2.80
N HIS A 145 13.94 4.00 -2.49
CA HIS A 145 13.16 2.75 -2.55
C HIS A 145 12.98 2.23 -3.97
N LYS A 146 12.88 3.12 -4.97
CA LYS A 146 12.87 2.73 -6.38
C LYS A 146 14.20 2.11 -6.80
N GLN A 147 15.33 2.64 -6.32
CA GLN A 147 16.65 2.07 -6.56
C GLN A 147 16.81 0.70 -5.88
N MET A 148 16.37 0.56 -4.62
CA MET A 148 16.33 -0.73 -3.90
C MET A 148 15.54 -1.77 -4.71
N ARG A 149 14.33 -1.43 -5.17
CA ARG A 149 13.51 -2.32 -5.99
C ARG A 149 14.22 -2.76 -7.27
N ASN A 150 14.85 -1.82 -7.98
CA ASN A 150 15.52 -2.11 -9.24
C ASN A 150 16.74 -3.01 -9.04
N ALA A 151 17.55 -2.74 -8.01
CA ALA A 151 18.70 -3.57 -7.66
C ALA A 151 18.25 -4.98 -7.23
N LEU A 152 17.19 -5.08 -6.43
CA LEU A 152 16.61 -6.36 -6.01
C LEU A 152 16.13 -7.18 -7.20
N LYS A 153 15.47 -6.54 -8.18
CA LYS A 153 15.02 -7.19 -9.42
C LYS A 153 16.19 -7.72 -10.26
N LEU A 154 17.35 -7.08 -10.20
CA LEU A 154 18.58 -7.51 -10.88
C LEU A 154 19.38 -8.55 -10.09
N GLY A 155 18.96 -8.88 -8.86
CA GLY A 155 19.72 -9.76 -7.95
C GLY A 155 20.98 -9.10 -7.38
N ASP A 156 21.08 -7.77 -7.46
CA ASP A 156 22.21 -7.01 -6.91
C ASP A 156 21.96 -6.70 -5.42
N PHE A 157 22.16 -7.72 -4.60
CA PHE A 157 21.88 -7.64 -3.15
C PHE A 157 22.83 -6.70 -2.41
N ASP A 158 24.07 -6.55 -2.88
CA ASP A 158 25.07 -5.64 -2.29
C ASP A 158 24.63 -4.19 -2.43
N THR A 159 24.13 -3.82 -3.61
CA THR A 159 23.56 -2.49 -3.84
C THR A 159 22.32 -2.25 -2.99
N VAL A 160 21.41 -3.23 -2.88
CA VAL A 160 20.22 -3.07 -2.02
C VAL A 160 20.63 -2.83 -0.57
N LYS A 161 21.55 -3.63 -0.03
CA LYS A 161 22.04 -3.49 1.34
C LYS A 161 22.66 -2.11 1.57
N THR A 162 23.49 -1.66 0.65
CA THR A 162 24.12 -0.33 0.70
C THR A 162 23.08 0.79 0.77
N ILE A 163 22.04 0.73 -0.07
CA ILE A 163 20.97 1.75 -0.08
C ILE A 163 20.14 1.68 1.19
N CYS A 164 19.81 0.48 1.71
CA CYS A 164 19.11 0.31 2.98
C CYS A 164 19.89 0.92 4.14
N GLU A 165 21.17 0.58 4.28
CA GLU A 165 22.05 1.13 5.32
C GLU A 165 22.17 2.65 5.24
N GLU A 166 22.31 3.21 4.04
CA GLU A 166 22.35 4.66 3.86
C GLU A 166 21.02 5.32 4.20
N THR A 167 19.88 4.74 3.81
CA THR A 167 18.55 5.24 4.15
C THR A 167 18.33 5.27 5.65
N LEU A 168 18.78 4.23 6.36
CA LEU A 168 18.62 4.08 7.81
C LEU A 168 19.52 5.03 8.63
N LYS A 169 20.59 5.59 8.05
CA LYS A 169 21.39 6.64 8.72
C LYS A 169 20.63 7.95 8.89
N HIS A 170 19.75 8.26 7.93
CA HIS A 170 19.08 9.57 7.84
C HIS A 170 17.58 9.50 8.14
N SER A 171 17.01 8.30 8.24
CA SER A 171 15.58 8.09 8.46
C SER A 171 15.31 6.80 9.24
N HIS A 172 14.20 6.75 9.98
CA HIS A 172 13.72 5.51 10.61
C HIS A 172 12.75 4.78 9.66
N ASP A 173 13.22 4.44 8.46
CA ASP A 173 12.39 3.79 7.44
C ASP A 173 12.25 2.29 7.72
N HIS A 174 11.05 1.89 8.15
CA HIS A 174 10.78 0.50 8.55
C HIS A 174 10.76 -0.48 7.37
N ALA A 175 10.49 -0.02 6.15
CA ALA A 175 10.55 -0.89 4.98
C ALA A 175 12.01 -1.20 4.61
N ALA A 176 12.90 -0.21 4.72
CA ALA A 176 14.33 -0.44 4.56
C ALA A 176 14.90 -1.37 5.65
N GLU A 177 14.46 -1.22 6.90
CA GLU A 177 14.84 -2.09 8.03
C GLU A 177 14.42 -3.54 7.77
N LEU A 178 13.14 -3.78 7.46
CA LEU A 178 12.61 -5.11 7.17
C LEU A 178 13.29 -5.77 5.97
N LEU A 179 13.63 -4.98 4.94
CA LEU A 179 14.34 -5.48 3.76
C LEU A 179 15.76 -5.91 4.12
N LEU A 180 16.47 -5.11 4.94
CA LEU A 180 17.81 -5.41 5.41
C LEU A 180 17.84 -6.64 6.33
N GLU A 181 16.89 -6.74 7.27
CA GLU A 181 16.72 -7.93 8.12
C GLU A 181 16.53 -9.19 7.26
N ARG A 182 15.64 -9.13 6.27
CA ARG A 182 15.40 -10.24 5.35
C ARG A 182 16.66 -10.67 4.62
N MET A 183 17.45 -9.73 4.12
CA MET A 183 18.69 -10.02 3.40
C MET A 183 19.75 -10.68 4.28
N ASN A 184 19.76 -10.38 5.57
CA ASN A 184 20.66 -11.01 6.52
C ASN A 184 20.22 -12.44 6.91
N GLU A 185 18.91 -12.73 6.86
CA GLU A 185 18.37 -14.08 7.12
C GLU A 185 18.59 -15.03 5.93
N ASP A 186 18.19 -14.61 4.73
CA ASP A 186 18.41 -15.35 3.48
C ASP A 186 18.42 -14.36 2.29
N PRO A 187 19.60 -14.09 1.70
CA PRO A 187 19.73 -13.18 0.56
C PRO A 187 18.92 -13.62 -0.67
N GLN A 188 18.60 -14.91 -0.81
CA GLN A 188 17.89 -15.43 -1.98
C GLN A 188 16.37 -15.26 -1.88
N ILE A 189 15.82 -14.87 -0.72
CA ILE A 189 14.39 -14.64 -0.55
C ILE A 189 14.03 -13.25 -1.07
N VAL A 190 13.67 -13.21 -2.36
CA VAL A 190 13.20 -11.99 -3.05
C VAL A 190 11.79 -11.59 -2.59
N CYS A 191 10.98 -12.52 -2.07
CA CYS A 191 9.57 -12.29 -1.75
C CYS A 191 9.14 -12.98 -0.45
N ARG A 192 8.25 -12.35 0.32
CA ARG A 192 7.60 -13.00 1.48
C ARG A 192 6.10 -13.20 1.28
N VAL A 193 5.61 -14.31 1.81
CA VAL A 193 4.20 -14.47 2.14
C VAL A 193 3.98 -13.79 3.49
N TYR A 194 3.38 -12.61 3.48
CA TYR A 194 2.97 -11.95 4.73
C TYR A 194 1.63 -12.53 5.18
N GLU A 195 1.63 -13.53 6.05
CA GLU A 195 0.38 -14.04 6.66
C GLU A 195 -0.13 -13.03 7.72
N LYS A 196 -1.46 -12.99 7.92
CA LYS A 196 -2.13 -12.06 8.83
C LYS A 196 -1.80 -12.34 10.30
#